data_AF-A0A1L7NQX0-F1
#
_entry.id   AF-A0A1L7NQX0-F1
#
_cell.length_a   1.000
_cell.length_b   1.000
_cell.length_c   1.000
_cell.angle_alpha   90.00
_cell.angle_beta   90.00
_cell.angle_gamma   90.00
#
_symmetry.space_group_name_H-M   'P 1'
#
loop_
_entity.id
_entity.type
_entity.pdbx_description
1 polymer ?
#
loop_
_entity_poly.entity_id
_entity_poly.type
_entity_poly.pdbx_seq_one_letter_code
_entity_poly.pdbx_strand_id
1 'polypeptide(L)'
;QPENSLIRYAVAEGHRVFVVSWRNPDASLATRTWDDYIEHAAIRAIDAVQEITGARTINTLGFCVGGTILATALAVLAARGRQPAQSVTLLTTLLDFSNTGILDIFIDEQLVRLREATLGPASPGGGNLLKGQELASTFSFLRPNDLV
;
A
#
# COMPACT_ATOMS: atom_id res chain seq x y z
N GLN A 1 -7.68 -3.93 21.40
CA GLN A 1 -8.69 -2.90 21.69
C GLN A 1 -9.83 -3.09 20.69
N PRO A 2 -10.86 -3.90 20.98
CA PRO A 2 -12.01 -4.09 20.09
C PRO A 2 -12.87 -2.82 19.92
N GLU A 3 -12.86 -1.94 20.92
CA GLU A 3 -13.64 -0.71 21.00
C GLU A 3 -13.27 0.32 19.91
N ASN A 4 -12.03 0.35 19.41
CA ASN A 4 -11.54 1.32 18.42
C ASN A 4 -11.32 0.72 17.02
N SER A 5 -11.94 -0.42 16.71
CA SER A 5 -11.85 -1.05 15.38
C SER A 5 -12.80 -0.38 14.37
N LEU A 6 -12.21 0.29 13.35
CA LEU A 6 -12.95 0.84 12.21
C LEU A 6 -13.70 -0.26 11.44
N ILE A 7 -13.09 -1.44 11.27
CA ILE A 7 -13.73 -2.58 10.58
C ILE A 7 -14.97 -3.02 11.33
N ARG A 8 -14.88 -3.17 12.67
CA ARG A 8 -16.02 -3.56 13.50
C ARG A 8 -17.16 -2.54 13.39
N TYR A 9 -16.83 -1.25 13.45
CA TYR A 9 -17.80 -0.18 13.29
C TYR A 9 -18.51 -0.24 11.93
N ALA A 10 -17.76 -0.31 10.82
CA ALA A 10 -18.34 -0.36 9.49
C ALA A 10 -19.25 -1.58 9.26
N VAL A 11 -18.88 -2.74 9.82
CA VAL A 11 -19.73 -3.94 9.78
C VAL A 11 -21.01 -3.73 10.61
N ALA A 12 -20.92 -3.11 11.79
CA ALA A 12 -22.08 -2.84 12.64
C ALA A 12 -23.07 -1.84 11.99
N GLU A 13 -22.56 -0.90 11.20
CA GLU A 13 -23.37 0.03 10.38
C GLU A 13 -23.97 -0.62 9.12
N GLY A 14 -23.81 -1.94 8.95
CA GLY A 14 -24.46 -2.71 7.88
C GLY A 14 -23.65 -2.83 6.58
N HIS A 15 -22.39 -2.40 6.55
CA HIS A 15 -21.54 -2.59 5.38
C HIS A 15 -20.96 -4.01 5.31
N ARG A 16 -20.95 -4.59 4.10
CA ARG A 16 -20.18 -5.81 3.80
C ARG A 16 -18.72 -5.42 3.60
N VAL A 17 -17.90 -5.59 4.64
CA VAL A 17 -16.50 -5.17 4.64
C VAL A 17 -15.59 -6.31 4.17
N PHE A 18 -14.74 -6.02 3.19
CA PHE A 18 -13.61 -6.86 2.78
C PHE A 18 -12.32 -6.10 3.06
N VAL A 19 -11.26 -6.81 3.41
CA VAL A 19 -9.96 -6.22 3.75
C VAL A 19 -8.83 -7.00 3.09
N VAL A 20 -7.86 -6.27 2.53
CA VAL A 20 -6.62 -6.87 2.04
C VAL A 20 -5.68 -7.05 3.22
N SER A 21 -5.38 -8.31 3.56
CA SER A 21 -4.34 -8.65 4.54
C SER A 21 -3.04 -8.92 3.80
N TRP A 22 -2.09 -7.98 3.90
CA TRP A 22 -0.83 -8.06 3.18
C TRP A 22 0.07 -9.15 3.74
N ARG A 23 0.68 -9.94 2.84
CA ARG A 23 1.69 -10.93 3.21
C ARG A 23 2.98 -10.22 3.63
N ASN A 24 3.59 -10.67 4.72
CA ASN A 24 4.97 -10.32 5.02
C ASN A 24 5.89 -11.01 3.99
N PRO A 25 6.65 -10.28 3.16
CA PRO A 25 7.42 -10.88 2.08
C PRO A 25 8.47 -11.88 2.57
N ASP A 26 8.64 -12.98 1.83
CA ASP A 26 9.77 -13.89 1.97
C ASP A 26 10.58 -13.94 0.67
N ALA A 27 11.61 -14.80 0.61
CA ALA A 27 12.52 -14.87 -0.53
C ALA A 27 11.80 -15.13 -1.87
N SER A 28 10.62 -15.77 -1.87
CA SER A 28 9.82 -15.98 -3.08
C SER A 28 9.22 -14.70 -3.66
N LEU A 29 9.25 -13.61 -2.90
CA LEU A 29 8.71 -12.30 -3.25
C LEU A 29 9.79 -11.23 -3.40
N ALA A 30 11.08 -11.60 -3.33
CA ALA A 30 12.20 -10.66 -3.35
C ALA A 30 12.32 -9.83 -4.64
N THR A 31 11.72 -10.30 -5.73
CA THR A 31 11.73 -9.63 -7.03
C THR A 31 10.42 -8.91 -7.35
N ARG A 32 9.46 -8.90 -6.42
CA ARG A 32 8.16 -8.25 -6.65
C ARG A 32 8.32 -6.74 -6.72
N THR A 33 7.69 -6.17 -7.72
CA THR A 33 7.71 -4.76 -8.06
C THR A 33 6.41 -4.08 -7.64
N TRP A 34 6.35 -2.75 -7.79
CA TRP A 34 5.11 -2.01 -7.59
C TRP A 34 3.96 -2.56 -8.47
N ASP A 35 4.25 -2.83 -9.74
CA ASP A 35 3.25 -3.33 -10.70
C ASP A 35 2.66 -4.68 -10.27
N ASP A 36 3.47 -5.56 -9.66
CA ASP A 36 2.98 -6.81 -9.09
C ASP A 36 1.95 -6.58 -7.98
N TYR A 37 2.17 -5.59 -7.10
CA TYR A 37 1.23 -5.26 -6.04
C TYR A 37 -0.05 -4.63 -6.60
N ILE A 38 0.06 -3.81 -7.64
CA ILE A 38 -1.10 -3.23 -8.32
C ILE A 38 -1.94 -4.32 -8.99
N GLU A 39 -1.33 -5.15 -9.84
CA GLU A 39 -2.04 -6.14 -10.65
C GLU A 39 -2.52 -7.32 -9.80
N HIS A 40 -1.62 -7.92 -9.02
CA HIS A 40 -1.86 -9.20 -8.38
C HIS A 40 -2.43 -9.09 -6.96
N ALA A 41 -2.44 -7.90 -6.36
CA ALA A 41 -3.07 -7.68 -5.06
C ALA A 41 -4.23 -6.68 -5.14
N ALA A 42 -3.99 -5.42 -5.50
CA ALA A 42 -5.03 -4.39 -5.44
C ALA A 42 -6.16 -4.62 -6.46
N ILE A 43 -5.82 -4.77 -7.74
CA ILE A 43 -6.80 -5.07 -8.80
C ILE A 43 -7.44 -6.43 -8.54
N ARG A 44 -6.65 -7.46 -8.22
CA ARG A 44 -7.21 -8.79 -7.93
C ARG A 44 -8.19 -8.78 -6.75
N ALA A 45 -7.93 -7.99 -5.70
CA ALA A 45 -8.84 -7.86 -4.57
C ALA A 45 -10.15 -7.18 -4.97
N ILE A 46 -10.11 -6.14 -5.79
CA ILE A 46 -11.30 -5.50 -6.36
C ILE A 46 -12.11 -6.55 -7.13
N ASP A 47 -11.46 -7.28 -8.05
CA ASP A 47 -12.10 -8.30 -8.87
C ASP A 47 -12.75 -9.40 -8.01
N ALA A 48 -12.04 -9.89 -6.99
CA ALA A 48 -12.54 -10.92 -6.09
C ALA A 48 -13.77 -10.44 -5.30
N VAL A 49 -13.78 -9.18 -4.84
CA VAL A 49 -14.97 -8.63 -4.16
C VAL A 49 -16.15 -8.51 -5.12
N GLN A 50 -15.93 -8.07 -6.36
CA GLN A 50 -16.99 -8.03 -7.37
C GLN A 50 -17.55 -9.42 -7.67
N GLU A 51 -16.68 -10.43 -7.79
CA GLU A 51 -17.04 -11.83 -8.01
C GLU A 51 -17.87 -12.38 -6.84
N ILE A 52 -17.45 -12.14 -5.59
CA ILE A 52 -18.15 -12.61 -4.38
C ILE A 52 -19.51 -11.92 -4.19
N THR A 53 -19.59 -10.63 -4.52
CA THR A 53 -20.78 -9.82 -4.23
C THR A 53 -21.77 -9.76 -5.39
N GLY A 54 -21.33 -10.02 -6.62
CA GLY A 54 -22.07 -9.75 -7.85
C GLY A 54 -22.20 -8.24 -8.15
N ALA A 55 -21.55 -7.36 -7.39
CA ALA A 55 -21.71 -5.92 -7.53
C ALA A 55 -20.89 -5.38 -8.72
N ARG A 56 -21.55 -4.63 -9.61
CA ARG A 56 -20.90 -3.93 -10.73
C ARG A 56 -19.88 -2.88 -10.26
N THR A 57 -20.12 -2.28 -9.11
CA THR A 57 -19.24 -1.29 -8.49
C THR A 57 -19.20 -1.48 -6.97
N ILE A 58 -18.10 -1.11 -6.33
CA ILE A 58 -17.89 -1.21 -4.89
C ILE A 58 -17.41 0.12 -4.31
N ASN A 59 -17.65 0.35 -3.01
CA ASN A 59 -16.97 1.43 -2.30
C ASN A 59 -15.57 0.97 -1.91
N THR A 60 -14.57 1.83 -2.08
CA THR A 60 -13.17 1.51 -1.80
C THR A 60 -12.60 2.45 -0.75
N LEU A 61 -11.68 1.94 0.08
CA LEU A 61 -10.98 2.70 1.10
C LEU A 61 -9.51 2.34 1.08
N GLY A 62 -8.65 3.36 1.05
CA GLY A 62 -7.20 3.21 1.17
C GLY A 62 -6.66 4.02 2.33
N PHE A 63 -5.70 3.45 3.06
CA PHE A 63 -5.09 4.05 4.24
C PHE A 63 -3.57 4.08 4.09
N CYS A 64 -2.95 5.24 4.35
CA CYS A 64 -1.51 5.44 4.20
C CYS A 64 -1.04 5.03 2.79
N VAL A 65 0.06 4.27 2.67
CA VAL A 65 0.56 3.74 1.38
C VAL A 65 -0.48 2.86 0.67
N GLY A 66 -1.41 2.23 1.41
CA GLY A 66 -2.52 1.49 0.82
C GLY A 66 -3.45 2.38 0.00
N GLY A 67 -3.57 3.67 0.33
CA GLY A 67 -4.28 4.64 -0.48
C GLY A 67 -3.56 5.01 -1.76
N THR A 68 -2.23 5.13 -1.72
CA THR A 68 -1.41 5.35 -2.93
C THR A 68 -1.52 4.15 -3.87
N ILE A 69 -1.44 2.92 -3.33
CA ILE A 69 -1.67 1.67 -4.08
C ILE A 69 -3.06 1.65 -4.71
N LEU A 70 -4.11 1.95 -3.93
CA LEU A 70 -5.49 1.96 -4.41
C LEU A 70 -5.69 3.00 -5.53
N ALA A 71 -5.20 4.22 -5.35
CA ALA A 71 -5.33 5.28 -6.34
C ALA A 71 -4.65 4.89 -7.67
N THR A 72 -3.43 4.33 -7.60
CA THR A 72 -2.73 3.84 -8.78
C THR A 72 -3.48 2.71 -9.47
N ALA A 73 -4.00 1.73 -8.71
CA ALA A 73 -4.79 0.64 -9.27
C ALA A 73 -6.07 1.13 -9.98
N LEU A 74 -6.79 2.08 -9.38
CA LEU A 74 -7.99 2.65 -10.00
C LEU A 74 -7.67 3.48 -11.24
N ALA A 75 -6.53 4.20 -11.27
CA ALA A 75 -6.07 4.92 -12.45
C ALA A 75 -5.70 3.96 -13.59
N VAL A 76 -4.99 2.86 -13.29
CA VAL A 76 -4.68 1.79 -14.26
C VAL A 76 -5.97 1.19 -14.82
N LEU A 77 -6.95 0.88 -13.98
CA LEU A 77 -8.23 0.34 -14.42
C LEU A 77 -9.02 1.33 -15.29
N ALA A 78 -9.04 2.62 -14.92
CA ALA A 78 -9.68 3.66 -15.71
C ALA A 78 -9.05 3.77 -17.11
N ALA A 79 -7.71 3.73 -17.21
CA ALA A 79 -7.01 3.71 -18.49
C ALA A 79 -7.33 2.46 -19.33
N ARG A 80 -7.67 1.34 -18.67
CA ARG A 80 -8.18 0.10 -19.31
C ARG A 80 -9.70 0.13 -19.56
N GLY A 81 -10.37 1.26 -19.36
CA GLY A 81 -11.81 1.42 -19.58
C GLY A 81 -12.71 0.81 -18.51
N ARG A 82 -12.16 0.46 -17.33
CA ARG A 82 -12.90 -0.12 -16.21
C ARG A 82 -13.04 0.89 -15.07
N GLN A 83 -14.25 1.03 -14.52
CA GLN A 83 -14.53 1.89 -13.36
C GLN A 83 -15.26 1.11 -12.26
N PRO A 84 -14.57 0.21 -11.52
CA PRO A 84 -15.23 -0.63 -10.53
C PRO A 84 -15.47 0.06 -9.18
N ALA A 85 -14.89 1.23 -8.93
CA ALA A 85 -15.13 1.98 -7.69
C ALA A 85 -16.31 2.95 -7.85
N GLN A 86 -17.35 2.77 -7.02
CA GLN A 86 -18.45 3.73 -6.89
C GLN A 86 -18.02 4.96 -6.09
N SER A 87 -17.16 4.76 -5.09
CA SER A 87 -16.55 5.82 -4.28
C SER A 87 -15.15 5.40 -3.83
N VAL A 88 -14.34 6.40 -3.51
CA VAL A 88 -12.98 6.23 -3.00
C VAL A 88 -12.83 7.08 -1.75
N THR A 89 -12.47 6.45 -0.63
CA THR A 89 -12.09 7.13 0.61
C THR A 89 -10.59 6.99 0.83
N LEU A 90 -9.88 8.09 1.03
CA LEU A 90 -8.44 8.09 1.29
C LEU A 90 -8.19 8.64 2.70
N LEU A 91 -7.68 7.79 3.59
CA LEU A 91 -7.37 8.14 4.97
C LEU A 91 -5.86 8.33 5.12
N THR A 92 -5.43 9.54 5.46
CA THR A 92 -4.02 9.89 5.69
C THR A 92 -3.09 9.36 4.59
N THR A 93 -3.45 9.64 3.35
CA THR A 93 -2.78 9.12 2.14
C THR A 93 -2.08 10.25 1.41
N LEU A 94 -0.83 10.03 1.02
CA LEU A 94 -0.13 10.92 0.10
C LEU A 94 -0.38 10.47 -1.36
N LEU A 95 -0.74 11.43 -2.21
CA LEU A 95 -0.79 11.30 -3.67
C LEU A 95 0.21 12.25 -4.33
N ASP A 96 0.32 13.46 -3.77
CA ASP A 96 1.39 14.38 -4.07
C ASP A 96 2.51 14.20 -3.02
N PHE A 97 3.72 13.89 -3.50
CA PHE A 97 4.92 13.69 -2.69
C PHE A 97 5.93 14.84 -2.86
N SER A 98 5.53 15.98 -3.43
CA SER A 98 6.43 17.13 -3.65
C SER A 98 6.93 17.78 -2.37
N ASN A 99 6.21 17.64 -1.26
CA ASN A 99 6.62 18.09 0.07
C ASN A 99 6.22 17.03 1.10
N THR A 100 7.15 16.15 1.46
CA THR A 100 6.87 15.03 2.37
C THR A 100 7.15 15.36 3.83
N GLY A 101 7.58 16.60 4.10
CA GLY A 101 7.83 17.13 5.43
C GLY A 101 9.07 16.49 6.05
N ILE A 102 8.93 15.96 7.27
CA ILE A 102 10.07 15.40 8.02
C ILE A 102 10.65 14.15 7.35
N LEU A 103 9.96 13.52 6.40
CA LEU A 103 10.50 12.39 5.63
C LEU A 103 11.68 12.80 4.73
N ASP A 104 11.72 14.04 4.26
CA ASP A 104 12.75 14.55 3.35
C ASP A 104 14.15 14.54 3.97
N ILE A 105 14.26 14.52 5.32
CA ILE A 105 15.57 14.50 6.00
C ILE A 105 16.19 13.09 6.05
N PHE A 106 15.39 12.05 5.81
CA PHE A 106 15.80 10.65 5.95
C PHE A 106 16.07 9.95 4.61
N ILE A 107 15.69 10.58 3.51
CA ILE A 107 15.81 10.02 2.17
C ILE A 107 16.62 10.98 1.31
N ASP A 108 17.75 10.49 0.79
CA ASP A 108 18.53 11.19 -0.22
C ASP A 108 18.84 10.27 -1.41
N GLU A 109 19.30 10.89 -2.50
CA GLU A 109 19.65 10.20 -3.75
C GLU A 109 20.76 9.16 -3.57
N GLN A 110 21.68 9.34 -2.62
CA GLN A 110 22.76 8.37 -2.38
C GLN A 110 22.21 7.11 -1.73
N LEU A 111 21.31 7.26 -0.75
CA LEU A 111 20.62 6.17 -0.10
C LEU A 111 19.77 5.40 -1.12
N VAL A 112 19.03 6.08 -2.00
CA VAL A 112 18.24 5.43 -3.04
C VAL A 112 19.13 4.61 -3.98
N ARG A 113 20.25 5.16 -4.48
CA ARG A 113 21.20 4.42 -5.31
C ARG A 113 21.77 3.18 -4.60
N LEU A 114 22.06 3.29 -3.31
CA LEU A 114 22.49 2.14 -2.51
C LEU A 114 21.40 1.08 -2.45
N ARG A 115 20.12 1.48 -2.29
CA ARG A 115 18.98 0.54 -2.31
C ARG A 115 18.82 -0.13 -3.67
N GLU A 116 18.95 0.60 -4.76
CA GLU A 116 18.91 0.01 -6.11
C GLU A 116 20.01 -1.03 -6.32
N ALA A 117 21.23 -0.75 -5.86
CA ALA A 117 22.37 -1.66 -5.96
C ALA A 117 22.27 -2.89 -5.02
N THR A 118 21.53 -2.80 -3.92
CA THR A 118 21.46 -3.86 -2.89
C THR A 118 20.16 -4.65 -2.88
N LEU A 119 19.05 -4.04 -3.26
CA LEU A 119 17.70 -4.62 -3.29
C LEU A 119 17.18 -4.80 -4.71
N GLY A 120 17.58 -3.93 -5.64
CA GLY A 120 17.06 -3.94 -7.00
C GLY A 120 17.53 -5.13 -7.85
N PRO A 121 17.08 -5.21 -9.11
CA PRO A 121 17.42 -6.31 -10.02
C PRO A 121 18.92 -6.46 -10.28
N ALA A 122 19.69 -5.38 -10.13
CA ALA A 122 21.14 -5.36 -10.28
C ALA A 122 21.91 -5.87 -9.04
N SER A 123 21.21 -6.17 -7.95
CA SER A 123 21.84 -6.64 -6.72
C SER A 123 22.39 -8.07 -6.85
N PRO A 124 23.43 -8.44 -6.08
CA PRO A 124 23.92 -9.82 -6.06
C PRO A 124 22.80 -10.78 -5.67
N GLY A 125 22.36 -11.62 -6.62
CA GLY A 125 21.22 -12.54 -6.45
C GLY A 125 19.94 -12.14 -7.18
N GLY A 126 19.89 -10.98 -7.86
CA GLY A 126 18.79 -10.59 -8.75
C GLY A 126 17.56 -9.99 -8.06
N GLY A 127 17.69 -9.54 -6.81
CA GLY A 127 16.63 -8.95 -5.99
C GLY A 127 16.71 -9.40 -4.53
N ASN A 128 16.56 -8.48 -3.58
CA ASN A 128 16.63 -8.77 -2.14
C ASN A 128 15.51 -8.10 -1.36
N LEU A 129 15.23 -8.64 -0.17
CA LEU A 129 14.22 -8.10 0.74
C LEU A 129 14.77 -6.94 1.57
N LEU A 130 13.95 -5.90 1.73
CA LEU A 130 14.17 -4.88 2.75
C LEU A 130 13.83 -5.47 4.13
N LYS A 131 14.76 -5.38 5.07
CA LYS A 131 14.53 -5.89 6.44
C LYS A 131 13.55 -4.99 7.17
N GLY A 132 12.61 -5.60 7.90
CA GLY A 132 11.58 -4.85 8.64
C GLY A 132 12.15 -3.87 9.67
N GLN A 133 13.32 -4.13 10.24
CA GLN A 133 14.01 -3.21 11.16
C GLN A 133 14.37 -1.87 10.48
N GLU A 134 14.68 -1.89 9.19
CA GLU A 134 15.07 -0.70 8.44
C GLU A 134 13.87 0.19 8.11
N LEU A 135 12.69 -0.41 7.91
CA LEU A 135 11.43 0.33 7.84
C LEU A 135 11.04 0.86 9.22
N ALA A 136 11.18 0.03 10.26
CA ALA A 136 10.82 0.39 11.62
C ALA A 136 11.59 1.61 12.13
N SER A 137 12.89 1.75 11.80
CA SER A 137 13.65 2.95 12.15
C SER A 137 13.02 4.21 11.56
N THR A 138 12.74 4.23 10.25
CA THR A 138 12.14 5.40 9.58
C THR A 138 10.78 5.75 10.18
N PHE A 139 9.91 4.77 10.43
CA PHE A 139 8.58 5.03 11.01
C PHE A 139 8.61 5.39 12.50
N SER A 140 9.63 4.95 13.24
CA SER A 140 9.76 5.30 14.67
C SER A 140 10.18 6.75 14.85
N PHE A 141 11.05 7.27 13.99
CA PHE A 141 11.40 8.70 13.98
C PHE A 141 10.24 9.64 13.61
N LEU A 142 9.22 9.14 12.90
CA LEU A 142 8.00 9.90 12.59
C LEU A 142 7.00 9.94 13.76
N ARG A 143 7.22 9.18 14.84
CA ARG A 143 6.35 9.21 16.01
C ARG A 143 6.82 10.33 16.95
N PRO A 144 5.90 11.21 17.41
CA PRO A 144 6.26 12.36 18.25
C PRO A 144 6.94 12.06 19.60
N ASN A 145 7.00 10.79 20.03
CA ASN A 145 7.31 10.44 21.41
C ASN A 145 8.72 9.92 21.69
N ASP A 146 9.57 9.74 20.69
CA ASP A 146 10.98 9.38 20.91
C ASP A 146 11.89 10.38 20.18
N LEU A 147 11.81 11.65 20.62
CA LEU A 147 12.94 12.58 20.47
C LEU A 147 14.08 12.04 21.34
N VAL A 148 15.07 11.39 20.72
CA VAL A 148 16.40 11.22 21.32
C VAL A 148 17.20 12.48 21.11
#